data_AF-A0A1G6E6K9-F1
#
_entry.id   AF-A0A1G6E6K9-F1
#
_cell.length_a   1.000
_cell.length_b   1.000
_cell.length_c   1.000
_cell.angle_alpha   90.00
_cell.angle_beta   90.00
_cell.angle_gamma   90.00
#
_symmetry.space_group_name_H-M   'P 1'
#
loop_
_entity.id
_entity.type
_entity.pdbx_description
1 polymer ?
#
loop_
_entity_poly.entity_id
_entity_poly.type
_entity_poly.pdbx_seq_one_letter_code
_entity_poly.pdbx_strand_id
1 'polypeptide(L)'
;MKLSIEEFQWFNSQEYESLFTNEWSHLLQNNLWSESKFIRKARLWKLPVKGVVKGEPSEFYERGLLKSDGVTCDSQPLFHPFRLHTLDKLLQFREQPTDWLTEQSRVWNLVIDLIIALEPIFWPQITGLTRFSLTNEHTRFETVATYKEKVLKFISKLNSSQWREIHHSLKIDASNKDDNSDLYLLLRHSRWEQRKKLSGSIAAGLWFRHIAELLRLGFEQARGEKWLEEDYSHGIWHEGSRTLAYGSERPSEDPYLTRCYLSQSFGLLTGSVVRWYVEGATELYAIRTMIPSPERLNIEVVDLKGNLKSDKQNIAMKLKDCLTADIAQRRFSFISFDTDVSQNVKTIRQQIAQGRVCGYVTAHEPDFEFANFDIQELVEIASELDRTRGYDPATLIEADWSEVSNGKEFEQMYKVRSQRGTSLKGAEWGEALAEYVDRYPVRNGEERPFFKQLRAAVQAVRVKYELQRNEFIVSPDTFKNEKK
;
A
#
# COMPACT_ATOMS: atom_id res chain seq x y z
N MET A 1 24.02 24.49 4.56
CA MET A 1 23.55 25.51 5.51
C MET A 1 24.67 25.78 6.50
N LYS A 2 25.02 27.04 6.77
CA LYS A 2 26.01 27.41 7.79
C LYS A 2 25.25 27.62 9.10
N LEU A 3 25.25 26.62 9.98
CA LEU A 3 24.70 26.74 11.33
C LEU A 3 25.80 27.30 12.24
N SER A 4 25.50 28.29 13.09
CA SER A 4 26.49 28.87 14.02
C SER A 4 26.41 28.17 15.38
N ILE A 5 27.52 27.82 16.03
CA ILE A 5 27.51 27.26 17.40
C ILE A 5 26.93 28.25 18.41
N GLU A 6 27.05 29.55 18.16
CA GLU A 6 26.48 30.58 19.04
C GLU A 6 24.96 30.42 19.23
N GLU A 7 24.30 29.73 18.30
CA GLU A 7 22.87 29.44 18.37
C GLU A 7 22.55 28.20 19.25
N PHE A 8 23.56 27.43 19.66
CA PHE A 8 23.46 26.18 20.44
C PHE A 8 24.00 26.30 21.88
N GLN A 9 24.02 27.51 22.46
CA GLN A 9 24.56 27.78 23.80
C GLN A 9 24.02 26.86 24.91
N TRP A 10 22.81 26.29 24.74
CA TRP A 10 22.15 25.38 25.69
C TRP A 10 22.81 24.00 25.82
N PHE A 11 23.60 23.56 24.83
CA PHE A 11 24.23 22.23 24.83
C PHE A 11 25.41 22.10 25.81
N ASN A 12 25.90 23.21 26.35
CA ASN A 12 26.90 23.21 27.43
C ASN A 12 26.26 23.32 28.82
N SER A 13 24.94 23.12 28.93
CA SER A 13 24.24 23.22 30.21
C SER A 13 24.31 21.89 30.99
N GLN A 14 24.32 21.98 32.32
CA GLN A 14 24.15 20.81 33.20
C GLN A 14 22.87 20.02 32.88
N GLU A 15 21.82 20.69 32.38
CA GLU A 15 20.59 20.03 31.96
C GLU A 15 20.81 19.07 30.78
N TYR A 16 21.62 19.47 29.79
CA TYR A 16 21.98 18.62 28.66
C TYR A 16 22.82 17.41 29.09
N GLU A 17 23.87 17.63 29.90
CA GLU A 17 24.69 16.52 30.41
C GLU A 17 23.87 15.52 31.23
N SER A 18 22.85 16.02 31.95
CA SER A 18 21.95 15.17 32.71
C SER A 18 21.17 14.18 31.85
N LEU A 19 21.02 14.41 30.54
CA LEU A 19 20.34 13.46 29.65
C LEU A 19 21.11 12.14 29.50
N PHE A 20 22.44 12.15 29.72
CA PHE A 20 23.32 11.01 29.46
C PHE A 20 23.93 10.41 30.75
N THR A 21 23.13 10.29 31.81
CA THR A 21 23.56 9.66 33.07
C THR A 21 23.82 8.14 32.93
N ASN A 22 24.42 7.49 33.92
CA ASN A 22 24.76 6.06 33.87
C ASN A 22 23.57 5.14 33.49
N GLU A 23 22.35 5.51 33.89
CA GLU A 23 21.11 4.78 33.58
C GLU A 23 20.76 4.80 32.09
N TRP A 24 21.17 5.84 31.36
CA TRP A 24 20.89 6.02 29.93
C TRP A 24 21.47 4.88 29.08
N SER A 25 22.67 4.41 29.41
CA SER A 25 23.34 3.32 28.67
C SER A 25 22.51 2.02 28.63
N HIS A 26 21.68 1.79 29.65
CA HIS A 26 20.77 0.65 29.72
C HIS A 26 19.50 0.85 28.90
N LEU A 27 19.14 2.09 28.54
CA LEU A 27 17.92 2.44 27.81
C LEU A 27 18.10 2.40 26.28
N LEU A 28 19.34 2.45 25.79
CA LEU A 28 19.69 2.38 24.37
C LEU A 28 19.01 1.21 23.64
N GLN A 29 18.49 1.49 22.46
CA GLN A 29 17.85 0.49 21.61
C GLN A 29 18.82 -0.08 20.57
N ASN A 30 19.77 0.70 20.11
CA ASN A 30 20.85 0.25 19.22
C ASN A 30 22.13 -0.08 20.01
N ASN A 31 22.82 -1.14 19.56
CA ASN A 31 24.17 -1.42 20.07
C ASN A 31 25.14 -0.40 19.50
N LEU A 32 26.02 0.09 20.37
CA LEU A 32 27.24 0.76 19.93
C LEU A 32 28.10 -0.21 19.10
N TRP A 33 28.79 0.33 18.10
CA TRP A 33 29.61 -0.44 17.17
C TRP A 33 31.09 -0.13 17.39
N SER A 34 31.92 -1.16 17.32
CA SER A 34 33.35 -0.99 17.12
C SER A 34 33.61 -0.26 15.81
N GLU A 35 34.75 0.42 15.71
CA GLU A 35 35.15 1.11 14.48
C GLU A 35 35.11 0.18 13.25
N SER A 36 35.63 -1.04 13.36
CA SER A 36 35.60 -2.03 12.27
C SER A 36 34.18 -2.31 11.76
N LYS A 37 33.21 -2.45 12.67
CA LYS A 37 31.80 -2.66 12.31
C LYS A 37 31.17 -1.38 11.74
N PHE A 38 31.54 -0.23 12.28
CA PHE A 38 31.10 1.09 11.82
C PHE A 38 31.56 1.36 10.38
N ILE A 39 32.84 1.15 10.07
CA ILE A 39 33.41 1.23 8.71
C ILE A 39 32.72 0.23 7.78
N ARG A 40 32.55 -1.03 8.21
CA ARG A 40 31.89 -2.05 7.40
C ARG A 40 30.46 -1.64 7.02
N LYS A 41 29.72 -1.05 7.97
CA LYS A 41 28.36 -0.57 7.75
C LYS A 41 28.31 0.66 6.85
N ALA A 42 29.20 1.64 7.07
CA ALA A 42 29.35 2.80 6.20
C ALA A 42 29.58 2.38 4.73
N ARG A 43 30.52 1.45 4.48
CA ARG A 43 30.80 0.93 3.13
C ARG A 43 29.62 0.16 2.53
N LEU A 44 28.93 -0.65 3.34
CA LEU A 44 27.71 -1.35 2.92
C LEU A 44 26.62 -0.36 2.49
N TRP A 45 26.57 0.82 3.09
CA TRP A 45 25.66 1.91 2.77
C TRP A 45 26.21 2.90 1.73
N LYS A 46 27.27 2.51 1.03
CA LYS A 46 27.91 3.29 -0.05
C LYS A 46 28.48 4.64 0.38
N LEU A 47 28.82 4.79 1.67
CA LEU A 47 29.61 5.92 2.12
C LEU A 47 31.07 5.73 1.72
N PRO A 48 31.76 6.76 1.18
CA PRO A 48 33.12 6.65 0.64
C PRO A 48 34.19 6.68 1.74
N VAL A 49 34.02 5.88 2.80
CA VAL A 49 34.93 5.80 3.94
C VAL A 49 36.16 4.94 3.63
N LYS A 50 37.33 5.40 4.06
CA LYS A 50 38.61 4.67 4.00
C LYS A 50 38.87 3.91 5.31
N GLY A 51 39.58 2.78 5.18
CA GLY A 51 39.93 1.90 6.31
C GLY A 51 39.27 0.53 6.27
N VAL A 52 39.71 -0.35 7.18
CA VAL A 52 39.19 -1.74 7.33
C VAL A 52 38.92 -2.06 8.80
N VAL A 53 39.94 -1.99 9.65
CA VAL A 53 39.81 -2.16 11.11
C VAL A 53 39.83 -0.80 11.80
N LYS A 54 40.78 0.05 11.39
CA LYS A 54 40.85 1.48 11.68
C LYS A 54 40.83 2.26 10.36
N GLY A 55 40.45 3.54 10.43
CA GLY A 55 40.49 4.45 9.30
C GLY A 55 39.99 5.85 9.64
N GLU A 56 39.29 6.46 8.70
CA GLU A 56 38.78 7.83 8.83
C GLU A 56 37.93 8.08 10.09
N PRO A 57 37.13 7.13 10.64
CA PRO A 57 36.42 7.38 11.90
C PRO A 57 37.34 7.67 13.09
N SER A 58 38.41 6.88 13.28
CA SER A 58 39.41 7.18 14.33
C SER A 58 40.17 8.47 14.05
N GLU A 59 40.54 8.74 12.79
CA GLU A 59 41.21 10.00 12.43
C GLU A 59 40.33 11.23 12.75
N PHE A 60 39.03 11.16 12.45
CA PHE A 60 38.08 12.21 12.79
C PHE A 60 37.84 12.30 14.30
N TYR A 61 37.85 11.18 15.02
CA TYR A 61 37.74 11.17 16.48
C TYR A 61 38.95 11.84 17.15
N GLU A 62 40.17 11.47 16.75
CA GLU A 62 41.42 12.05 17.27
C GLU A 62 41.52 13.56 17.01
N ARG A 63 40.96 14.02 15.90
CA ARG A 63 40.86 15.45 15.55
C ARG A 63 39.71 16.19 16.26
N GLY A 64 38.90 15.50 17.08
CA GLY A 64 37.73 16.07 17.76
C GLY A 64 36.57 16.41 16.82
N LEU A 65 36.55 15.85 15.60
CA LEU A 65 35.52 16.09 14.60
C LEU A 65 34.35 15.10 14.70
N LEU A 66 34.62 13.86 15.12
CA LEU A 66 33.59 12.83 15.35
C LEU A 66 33.58 12.43 16.83
N LYS A 67 32.41 12.44 17.46
CA LYS A 67 32.27 12.04 18.87
C LYS A 67 32.14 10.50 19.00
N SER A 68 32.75 9.93 20.03
CA SER A 68 32.50 8.55 20.47
C SER A 68 31.39 8.52 21.53
N ASP A 69 30.63 7.42 21.55
CA ASP A 69 29.48 7.23 22.45
C ASP A 69 29.78 6.21 23.56
N GLY A 70 31.03 5.74 23.61
CA GLY A 70 31.54 4.81 24.60
C GLY A 70 32.97 4.38 24.25
N VAL A 71 33.56 3.57 25.12
CA VAL A 71 34.88 2.97 24.91
C VAL A 71 34.85 1.48 25.25
N THR A 72 35.66 0.69 24.58
CA THR A 72 35.92 -0.70 24.96
C THR A 72 36.84 -0.77 26.19
N CYS A 73 37.01 -1.96 26.77
CA CYS A 73 38.01 -2.21 27.82
C CYS A 73 39.43 -1.80 27.38
N ASP A 74 39.73 -1.91 26.09
CA ASP A 74 41.02 -1.53 25.48
C ASP A 74 41.07 -0.05 25.06
N SER A 75 40.19 0.78 25.63
CA SER A 75 40.08 2.22 25.36
C SER A 75 39.84 2.56 23.88
N GLN A 76 39.28 1.65 23.08
CA GLN A 76 38.93 1.93 21.69
C GLN A 76 37.54 2.59 21.61
N PRO A 77 37.35 3.59 20.74
CA PRO A 77 36.06 4.28 20.64
C PRO A 77 34.97 3.36 20.10
N LEU A 78 33.78 3.49 20.69
CA LEU A 78 32.54 2.90 20.23
C LEU A 78 31.61 3.99 19.68
N PHE A 79 30.92 3.70 18.59
CA PHE A 79 30.07 4.66 17.89
C PHE A 79 28.63 4.18 17.84
N HIS A 80 27.69 5.07 18.16
CA HIS A 80 26.28 4.83 17.93
C HIS A 80 25.99 4.81 16.42
N PRO A 81 25.08 3.96 15.90
CA PRO A 81 24.81 3.89 14.46
C PRO A 81 24.42 5.21 13.81
N PHE A 82 23.73 6.10 14.54
CA PHE A 82 23.35 7.43 14.04
C PHE A 82 24.54 8.34 13.74
N ARG A 83 25.73 8.08 14.32
CA ARG A 83 26.97 8.79 13.97
C ARG A 83 27.39 8.59 12.52
N LEU A 84 26.81 7.62 11.79
CA LEU A 84 27.03 7.49 10.35
C LEU A 84 26.57 8.72 9.57
N HIS A 85 25.59 9.47 10.06
CA HIS A 85 25.20 10.75 9.46
C HIS A 85 26.30 11.81 9.63
N THR A 86 26.85 11.96 10.84
CA THR A 86 27.99 12.85 11.09
C THR A 86 29.21 12.46 10.26
N LEU A 87 29.51 11.15 10.18
CA LEU A 87 30.59 10.65 9.33
C LEU A 87 30.34 11.02 7.86
N ASP A 88 29.14 10.79 7.34
CA ASP A 88 28.80 11.14 5.96
C ASP A 88 29.01 12.63 5.66
N LYS A 89 28.59 13.50 6.58
CA LYS A 89 28.85 14.95 6.48
C LYS A 89 30.33 15.28 6.46
N LEU A 90 31.12 14.69 7.37
CA LEU A 90 32.56 14.88 7.40
C LEU A 90 33.22 14.43 6.08
N LEU A 91 32.81 13.29 5.54
CA LEU A 91 33.31 12.80 4.26
C LEU A 91 32.93 13.72 3.09
N GLN A 92 31.71 14.25 3.07
CA GLN A 92 31.22 15.17 2.05
C GLN A 92 31.97 16.50 2.05
N PHE A 93 32.32 17.01 3.23
CA PHE A 93 32.91 18.34 3.41
C PHE A 93 34.39 18.33 3.82
N ARG A 94 35.09 17.19 3.67
CA ARG A 94 36.49 17.04 4.13
C ARG A 94 37.49 18.00 3.49
N GLU A 95 37.16 18.56 2.32
CA GLU A 95 38.00 19.53 1.59
C GLU A 95 37.75 20.98 2.05
N GLN A 96 36.81 21.22 2.98
CA GLN A 96 36.54 22.55 3.54
C GLN A 96 37.63 22.96 4.55
N PRO A 97 37.79 24.27 4.83
CA PRO A 97 38.77 24.75 5.81
C PRO A 97 38.59 24.10 7.19
N THR A 98 39.71 23.76 7.85
CA THR A 98 39.71 23.06 9.14
C THR A 98 38.82 23.74 10.19
N ASP A 99 38.93 25.06 10.35
CA ASP A 99 38.16 25.80 11.34
C ASP A 99 36.65 25.71 11.08
N TRP A 100 36.25 25.81 9.80
CA TRP A 100 34.86 25.64 9.39
C TRP A 100 34.38 24.22 9.67
N LEU A 101 35.21 23.22 9.37
CA LEU A 101 34.86 21.81 9.56
C LEU A 101 34.71 21.49 11.05
N THR A 102 35.60 21.99 11.90
CA THR A 102 35.52 21.85 13.37
C THR A 102 34.26 22.49 13.93
N GLU A 103 33.89 23.66 13.43
CA GLU A 103 32.67 24.34 13.85
C GLU A 103 31.40 23.56 13.45
N GLN A 104 31.31 23.15 12.19
CA GLN A 104 30.14 22.41 11.72
C GLN A 104 30.06 21.00 12.30
N SER A 105 31.19 20.32 12.52
CA SER A 105 31.21 18.98 13.09
C SER A 105 30.68 18.97 14.51
N ARG A 106 30.93 20.02 15.30
CA ARG A 106 30.31 20.19 16.62
C ARG A 106 28.79 20.23 16.50
N VAL A 107 28.25 21.07 15.62
CA VAL A 107 26.79 21.15 15.39
C VAL A 107 26.22 19.78 14.98
N TRP A 108 26.84 19.08 14.02
CA TRP A 108 26.38 17.76 13.59
C TRP A 108 26.40 16.74 14.73
N ASN A 109 27.44 16.76 15.59
CA ASN A 109 27.49 15.87 16.74
C ASN A 109 26.41 16.19 17.77
N LEU A 110 26.10 17.47 18.03
CA LEU A 110 25.04 17.90 18.96
C LEU A 110 23.65 17.51 18.47
N VAL A 111 23.40 17.64 17.15
CA VAL A 111 22.16 17.14 16.54
C VAL A 111 22.04 15.65 16.81
N ILE A 112 23.07 14.86 16.48
CA ILE A 112 23.02 13.41 16.67
C ILE A 112 22.96 13.03 18.16
N ASP A 113 23.57 13.78 19.07
CA ASP A 113 23.41 13.58 20.51
C ASP A 113 21.92 13.66 20.92
N LEU A 114 21.20 14.69 20.46
CA LEU A 114 19.76 14.80 20.76
C LEU A 114 18.96 13.64 20.16
N ILE A 115 19.28 13.21 18.93
CA ILE A 115 18.62 12.05 18.30
C ILE A 115 18.87 10.78 19.09
N ILE A 116 20.09 10.58 19.56
CA ILE A 116 20.47 9.46 20.42
C ILE A 116 19.69 9.52 21.76
N ALA A 117 19.50 10.71 22.33
CA ALA A 117 18.68 10.89 23.53
C ALA A 117 17.19 10.57 23.31
N LEU A 118 16.68 10.80 22.10
CA LEU A 118 15.30 10.49 21.68
C LEU A 118 15.07 9.01 21.35
N GLU A 119 16.13 8.28 21.05
CA GLU A 119 16.07 6.88 20.62
C GLU A 119 15.27 5.99 21.57
N PRO A 120 15.50 5.97 22.89
CA PRO A 120 14.77 5.06 23.80
C PRO A 120 13.25 5.30 23.81
N ILE A 121 12.81 6.50 23.45
CA ILE A 121 11.42 6.94 23.54
C ILE A 121 10.67 6.58 22.25
N PHE A 122 11.25 6.89 21.09
CA PHE A 122 10.54 6.88 19.81
C PHE A 122 11.03 5.80 18.86
N TRP A 123 12.22 5.24 19.05
CA TRP A 123 12.70 4.14 18.21
C TRP A 123 11.80 2.90 18.24
N PRO A 124 11.20 2.51 19.38
CA PRO A 124 10.24 1.41 19.40
C PRO A 124 9.01 1.68 18.53
N GLN A 125 8.52 2.93 18.50
CA GLN A 125 7.41 3.32 17.64
C GLN A 125 7.78 3.24 16.15
N ILE A 126 8.99 3.70 15.78
CA ILE A 126 9.45 3.71 14.39
C ILE A 126 9.76 2.29 13.88
N THR A 127 10.37 1.45 14.71
CA THR A 127 10.88 0.14 14.29
C THR A 127 9.96 -1.03 14.63
N GLY A 128 9.06 -0.85 15.59
CA GLY A 128 8.29 -1.94 16.20
C GLY A 128 9.15 -2.87 17.05
N LEU A 129 10.38 -2.45 17.42
CA LEU A 129 11.29 -3.24 18.24
C LEU A 129 11.64 -2.53 19.53
N THR A 130 11.55 -3.29 20.62
CA THR A 130 12.09 -2.91 21.91
C THR A 130 13.16 -3.91 22.29
N ARG A 131 14.31 -3.42 22.73
CA ARG A 131 15.27 -4.26 23.43
C ARG A 131 14.84 -4.44 24.87
N PHE A 132 14.41 -5.66 25.18
CA PHE A 132 14.16 -6.12 26.54
C PHE A 132 15.43 -6.79 27.09
N SER A 133 15.92 -6.29 28.23
CA SER A 133 16.68 -7.13 29.16
C SER A 133 15.66 -7.94 29.96
N LEU A 134 15.95 -9.21 30.25
CA LEU A 134 15.08 -10.17 30.96
C LEU A 134 14.75 -9.78 32.42
N THR A 135 15.13 -8.59 32.87
CA THR A 135 14.97 -8.12 34.25
C THR A 135 13.91 -7.01 34.34
N ASN A 136 12.77 -7.34 34.97
CA ASN A 136 11.63 -6.49 35.32
C ASN A 136 11.17 -5.46 34.26
N GLU A 137 10.31 -5.90 33.33
CA GLU A 137 9.68 -5.03 32.32
C GLU A 137 8.94 -3.82 32.93
N HIS A 138 8.23 -4.01 34.05
CA HIS A 138 7.50 -2.91 34.72
C HIS A 138 8.41 -1.76 35.15
N THR A 139 9.52 -2.07 35.83
CA THR A 139 10.48 -1.06 36.29
C THR A 139 11.06 -0.29 35.11
N ARG A 140 11.31 -0.94 33.96
CA ARG A 140 11.85 -0.28 32.77
C ARG A 140 10.83 0.64 32.08
N PHE A 141 9.54 0.29 32.04
CA PHE A 141 8.52 1.19 31.50
C PHE A 141 8.43 2.49 32.29
N GLU A 142 8.49 2.40 33.63
CA GLU A 142 8.53 3.57 34.51
C GLU A 142 9.81 4.38 34.32
N THR A 143 10.96 3.72 34.18
CA THR A 143 12.24 4.41 33.87
C THR A 143 12.16 5.13 32.53
N VAL A 144 11.64 4.51 31.47
CA VAL A 144 11.50 5.13 30.15
C VAL A 144 10.50 6.29 30.21
N ALA A 145 9.40 6.17 30.96
CA ALA A 145 8.44 7.26 31.15
C ALA A 145 9.08 8.47 31.86
N THR A 146 9.80 8.24 32.95
CA THR A 146 10.52 9.29 33.69
C THR A 146 11.59 9.95 32.80
N TYR A 147 12.35 9.14 32.07
CA TYR A 147 13.35 9.63 31.11
C TYR A 147 12.70 10.44 29.99
N LYS A 148 11.56 9.98 29.47
CA LYS A 148 10.78 10.68 28.45
C LYS A 148 10.37 12.07 28.91
N GLU A 149 9.81 12.20 30.12
CA GLU A 149 9.43 13.49 30.68
C GLU A 149 10.61 14.46 30.74
N LYS A 150 11.77 13.96 31.20
CA LYS A 150 13.02 14.73 31.28
C LYS A 150 13.48 15.23 29.91
N VAL A 151 13.55 14.35 28.92
CA VAL A 151 14.00 14.70 27.55
C VAL A 151 13.00 15.68 26.90
N LEU A 152 11.69 15.43 27.00
CA LEU A 152 10.69 16.32 26.42
C LEU A 152 10.68 17.70 27.10
N LYS A 153 10.88 17.76 28.42
CA LYS A 153 11.05 19.02 29.14
C LYS A 153 12.26 19.80 28.64
N PHE A 154 13.38 19.13 28.38
CA PHE A 154 14.55 19.78 27.76
C PHE A 154 14.23 20.30 26.35
N ILE A 155 13.63 19.48 25.49
CA ILE A 155 13.25 19.87 24.11
C ILE A 155 12.27 21.05 24.10
N SER A 156 11.35 21.12 25.06
CA SER A 156 10.40 22.22 25.17
C SER A 156 11.07 23.59 25.32
N LYS A 157 12.33 23.66 25.76
CA LYS A 157 13.11 24.89 25.90
C LYS A 157 13.90 25.27 24.64
N LEU A 158 14.10 24.35 23.71
CA LEU A 158 14.89 24.55 22.50
C LEU A 158 14.15 25.36 21.44
N ASN A 159 14.85 26.14 20.62
CA ASN A 159 14.21 26.94 19.56
C ASN A 159 13.61 26.07 18.44
N SER A 160 12.28 25.90 18.41
CA SER A 160 11.57 25.07 17.43
C SER A 160 11.86 25.48 15.98
N SER A 161 12.00 26.78 15.68
CA SER A 161 12.23 27.24 14.30
C SER A 161 13.60 26.79 13.77
N GLN A 162 14.64 26.91 14.60
CA GLN A 162 15.99 26.43 14.23
C GLN A 162 16.03 24.92 14.06
N TRP A 163 15.37 24.17 14.96
CA TRP A 163 15.31 22.71 14.84
C TRP A 163 14.46 22.22 13.68
N ARG A 164 13.48 23.01 13.23
CA ARG A 164 12.72 22.75 12.01
C ARG A 164 13.61 22.87 10.76
N GLU A 165 14.54 23.82 10.72
CA GLU A 165 15.54 23.92 9.65
C GLU A 165 16.53 22.75 9.67
N ILE A 166 16.98 22.33 10.85
CA ILE A 166 17.82 21.13 11.00
C ILE A 166 17.07 19.90 10.51
N HIS A 167 15.82 19.72 10.94
CA HIS A 167 14.96 18.64 10.49
C HIS A 167 14.79 18.65 8.96
N HIS A 168 14.56 19.83 8.36
CA HIS A 168 14.50 19.97 6.90
C HIS A 168 15.83 19.56 6.23
N SER A 169 16.97 19.97 6.78
CA SER A 169 18.29 19.54 6.29
C SER A 169 18.48 18.02 6.37
N LEU A 170 18.05 17.37 7.45
CA LEU A 170 18.13 15.91 7.59
C LEU A 170 17.31 15.18 6.51
N LYS A 171 16.13 15.70 6.17
CA LYS A 171 15.30 15.15 5.08
C LYS A 171 15.97 15.29 3.72
N ILE A 172 16.59 16.44 3.44
CA ILE A 172 17.37 16.67 2.22
C ILE A 172 18.56 15.70 2.16
N ASP A 173 19.28 15.54 3.28
CA ASP A 173 20.42 14.62 3.34
C ASP A 173 20.02 13.19 3.02
N ALA A 174 18.86 12.76 3.53
CA ALA A 174 18.35 11.44 3.23
C ALA A 174 17.93 11.30 1.76
N SER A 175 17.31 12.33 1.18
CA SER A 175 16.95 12.36 -0.25
C SER A 175 18.17 12.33 -1.17
N ASN A 176 19.26 12.98 -0.76
CA ASN A 176 20.54 12.91 -1.48
C ASN A 176 21.13 11.49 -1.49
N LYS A 177 20.68 10.60 -0.59
CA LYS A 177 21.02 9.17 -0.64
C LYS A 177 20.02 8.38 -1.46
N ASP A 178 18.73 8.62 -1.24
CA ASP A 178 17.62 7.96 -1.93
C ASP A 178 16.39 8.88 -1.94
N ASP A 179 16.04 9.36 -3.13
CA ASP A 179 14.95 10.31 -3.37
C ASP A 179 13.59 9.64 -3.61
N ASN A 180 13.54 8.31 -3.62
CA ASN A 180 12.32 7.55 -3.82
C ASN A 180 11.44 7.53 -2.55
N SER A 181 10.56 8.53 -2.41
CA SER A 181 9.65 8.69 -1.27
C SER A 181 8.69 7.51 -1.11
N ASP A 182 8.16 6.97 -2.22
CA ASP A 182 7.21 5.86 -2.21
C ASP A 182 7.87 4.58 -1.69
N LEU A 183 9.09 4.30 -2.16
CA LEU A 183 9.89 3.17 -1.67
C LEU A 183 10.20 3.34 -0.19
N TYR A 184 10.57 4.55 0.23
CA TYR A 184 10.79 4.84 1.64
C TYR A 184 9.54 4.55 2.48
N LEU A 185 8.36 5.04 2.09
CA LEU A 185 7.13 4.79 2.83
C LEU A 185 6.80 3.29 2.90
N LEU A 186 6.97 2.55 1.79
CA LEU A 186 6.82 1.10 1.78
C LEU A 186 7.78 0.43 2.78
N LEU A 187 9.05 0.84 2.80
CA LEU A 187 10.06 0.32 3.73
C LEU A 187 9.77 0.71 5.18
N ARG A 188 9.32 1.94 5.45
CA ARG A 188 8.92 2.42 6.79
C ARG A 188 7.86 1.51 7.41
N HIS A 189 6.85 1.15 6.61
CA HIS A 189 5.77 0.29 7.05
C HIS A 189 6.10 -1.21 7.02
N SER A 190 7.26 -1.60 6.48
CA SER A 190 7.74 -2.97 6.47
C SER A 190 8.31 -3.41 7.84
N ARG A 191 8.35 -4.73 8.05
CA ARG A 191 8.94 -5.30 9.26
C ARG A 191 10.41 -4.92 9.38
N TRP A 192 10.87 -4.58 10.59
CA TRP A 192 12.28 -4.22 10.84
C TRP A 192 13.28 -5.26 10.33
N GLU A 193 12.92 -6.54 10.40
CA GLU A 193 13.71 -7.66 9.91
C GLU A 193 14.09 -7.56 8.42
N GLN A 194 13.26 -6.89 7.61
CA GLN A 194 13.58 -6.59 6.21
C GLN A 194 14.41 -5.30 6.11
N ARG A 195 14.03 -4.25 6.84
CA ARG A 195 14.76 -2.97 6.88
C ARG A 195 16.24 -3.15 7.25
N LYS A 196 16.55 -3.99 8.24
CA LYS A 196 17.94 -4.18 8.72
C LYS A 196 18.86 -4.92 7.74
N LYS A 197 18.28 -5.62 6.75
CA LYS A 197 19.02 -6.34 5.69
C LYS A 197 19.37 -5.44 4.50
N LEU A 198 18.79 -4.24 4.44
CA LEU A 198 19.06 -3.30 3.36
C LEU A 198 20.54 -2.92 3.31
N SER A 199 20.99 -2.66 2.08
CA SER A 199 22.33 -2.17 1.75
C SER A 199 22.22 -1.10 0.66
N GLY A 200 23.34 -0.51 0.28
CA GLY A 200 23.35 0.56 -0.71
C GLY A 200 22.83 1.89 -0.16
N SER A 201 22.60 2.83 -1.07
CA SER A 201 22.13 4.18 -0.73
C SER A 201 20.72 4.19 -0.13
N ILE A 202 19.86 3.24 -0.52
CA ILE A 202 18.52 3.04 0.06
C ILE A 202 18.61 2.82 1.58
N ALA A 203 19.59 2.02 2.03
CA ALA A 203 19.80 1.79 3.46
C ALA A 203 20.26 3.07 4.18
N ALA A 204 21.17 3.85 3.57
CA ALA A 204 21.60 5.14 4.12
C ALA A 204 20.42 6.12 4.23
N GLY A 205 19.65 6.28 3.15
CA GLY A 205 18.48 7.16 3.08
C GLY A 205 17.42 6.78 4.10
N LEU A 206 17.09 5.50 4.23
CA LEU A 206 16.15 5.00 5.24
C LEU A 206 16.60 5.37 6.67
N TRP A 207 17.88 5.16 6.99
CA TRP A 207 18.42 5.49 8.32
C TRP A 207 18.42 7.00 8.58
N PHE A 208 18.76 7.82 7.59
CA PHE A 208 18.76 9.28 7.75
C PHE A 208 17.33 9.81 7.90
N ARG A 209 16.34 9.22 7.22
CA ARG A 209 14.92 9.53 7.47
C ARG A 209 14.46 9.10 8.87
N HIS A 210 14.93 7.97 9.41
CA HIS A 210 14.63 7.63 10.80
C HIS A 210 15.24 8.63 11.81
N ILE A 211 16.44 9.18 11.54
CA ILE A 211 17.04 10.25 12.34
C ILE A 211 16.14 11.50 12.31
N ALA A 212 15.69 11.92 11.12
CA ALA A 212 14.76 13.04 10.98
C ALA A 212 13.43 12.77 11.72
N GLU A 213 12.90 11.56 11.63
CA GLU A 213 11.65 11.16 12.26
C GLU A 213 11.73 11.17 13.79
N LEU A 214 12.84 10.72 14.38
CA LEU A 214 13.06 10.83 15.83
C LEU A 214 12.98 12.29 16.28
N LEU A 215 13.63 13.20 15.54
CA LEU A 215 13.61 14.62 15.83
C LEU A 215 12.18 15.18 15.75
N ARG A 216 11.46 14.84 14.67
CA ARG A 216 10.09 15.26 14.43
C ARG A 216 9.20 14.84 15.60
N LEU A 217 9.16 13.56 15.93
CA LEU A 217 8.35 13.02 17.04
C LEU A 217 8.69 13.67 18.38
N GLY A 218 9.98 13.91 18.66
CA GLY A 218 10.41 14.60 19.86
C GLY A 218 9.85 16.02 19.99
N PHE A 219 9.92 16.82 18.94
CA PHE A 219 9.41 18.19 18.93
C PHE A 219 7.88 18.26 18.89
N GLU A 220 7.22 17.43 18.07
CA GLU A 220 5.75 17.38 18.04
C GLU A 220 5.18 16.99 19.39
N GLN A 221 5.78 16.00 20.07
CA GLN A 221 5.30 15.61 21.39
C GLN A 221 5.63 16.64 22.47
N ALA A 222 6.81 17.28 22.43
CA ALA A 222 7.18 18.27 23.45
C ALA A 222 6.41 19.59 23.33
N ARG A 223 5.93 19.95 22.12
CA ARG A 223 5.36 21.28 21.84
C ARG A 223 3.94 21.26 21.28
N GLY A 224 3.40 20.11 20.89
CA GLY A 224 2.07 20.00 20.28
C GLY A 224 1.99 20.59 18.86
N GLU A 225 3.14 20.85 18.22
CA GLU A 225 3.20 21.35 16.84
C GLU A 225 3.16 20.18 15.86
N LYS A 226 2.65 20.39 14.64
CA LYS A 226 2.79 19.43 13.54
C LYS A 226 3.92 19.86 12.60
N TRP A 227 4.86 18.96 12.37
CA TRP A 227 5.97 19.10 11.45
C TRP A 227 5.71 18.21 10.22
N LEU A 228 6.28 18.59 9.07
CA LEU A 228 6.23 17.77 7.87
C LEU A 228 6.90 16.43 8.15
N GLU A 229 6.35 15.33 7.62
CA GLU A 229 6.98 14.01 7.74
C GLU A 229 8.31 13.93 6.99
N GLU A 230 9.11 12.92 7.35
CA GLU A 230 10.46 12.66 6.86
C GLU A 230 10.51 12.19 5.40
N ASP A 231 9.39 11.76 4.83
CA ASP A 231 9.26 11.41 3.41
C ASP A 231 9.20 12.66 2.51
N TYR A 232 8.77 13.81 3.05
CA TYR A 232 8.80 15.11 2.36
C TYR A 232 10.24 15.67 2.25
N SER A 233 10.98 15.28 1.22
CA SER A 233 12.30 15.86 0.95
C SER A 233 12.27 16.97 -0.09
N HIS A 234 11.62 16.73 -1.23
CA HIS A 234 11.48 17.69 -2.33
C HIS A 234 10.03 17.76 -2.81
N GLY A 235 9.63 18.92 -3.34
CA GLY A 235 8.31 19.12 -3.95
C GLY A 235 7.22 19.65 -3.02
N ILE A 236 6.09 20.02 -3.63
CA ILE A 236 4.91 20.55 -2.96
C ILE A 236 3.78 19.54 -3.18
N TRP A 237 3.20 19.04 -2.09
CA TRP A 237 1.95 18.29 -2.14
C TRP A 237 0.79 19.27 -1.96
N HIS A 238 -0.16 19.27 -2.90
CA HIS A 238 -1.41 20.00 -2.71
C HIS A 238 -2.27 19.27 -1.67
N GLU A 239 -3.12 20.04 -0.98
CA GLU A 239 -4.06 19.49 0.00
C GLU A 239 -4.90 18.34 -0.61
N GLY A 240 -5.02 17.24 0.13
CA GLY A 240 -5.76 16.04 -0.30
C GLY A 240 -4.99 15.09 -1.23
N SER A 241 -3.90 15.54 -1.85
CA SER A 241 -3.15 14.71 -2.81
C SER A 241 -2.51 13.49 -2.16
N ARG A 242 -2.08 13.60 -0.89
CA ARG A 242 -1.52 12.47 -0.14
C ARG A 242 -2.59 11.52 0.35
N THR A 243 -3.77 12.03 0.71
CA THR A 243 -4.93 11.18 0.98
C THR A 243 -5.27 10.31 -0.24
N LEU A 244 -5.17 10.85 -1.46
CA LEU A 244 -5.37 10.07 -2.67
C LEU A 244 -4.25 9.04 -2.92
N ALA A 245 -2.99 9.44 -2.74
CA ALA A 245 -1.83 8.58 -3.02
C ALA A 245 -1.62 7.47 -1.96
N TYR A 246 -1.79 7.83 -0.68
CA TYR A 246 -1.41 7.03 0.48
C TYR A 246 -2.57 6.76 1.44
N GLY A 247 -3.76 7.30 1.20
CA GLY A 247 -4.93 7.11 2.06
C GLY A 247 -4.95 8.03 3.29
N SER A 248 -3.87 8.76 3.56
CA SER A 248 -3.78 9.77 4.63
C SER A 248 -2.87 10.90 4.22
N GLU A 249 -3.16 12.13 4.66
CA GLU A 249 -2.20 13.25 4.59
C GLU A 249 -0.92 12.96 5.37
N ARG A 250 -1.03 12.17 6.44
CA ARG A 250 0.10 11.72 7.25
C ARG A 250 0.12 10.19 7.31
N PRO A 251 0.82 9.51 6.39
CA PRO A 251 1.04 8.06 6.38
C PRO A 251 1.28 7.40 7.73
N SER A 252 1.97 8.06 8.66
CA SER A 252 2.20 7.51 10.00
C SER A 252 1.02 7.53 10.96
N GLU A 253 0.03 8.39 10.73
CA GLU A 253 -1.16 8.49 11.58
C GLU A 253 -2.18 7.38 11.26
N ASP A 254 -2.23 6.89 10.02
CA ASP A 254 -3.00 5.70 9.65
C ASP A 254 -2.13 4.66 8.89
N PRO A 255 -1.29 3.90 9.61
CA PRO A 255 -0.44 2.88 9.00
C PRO A 255 -1.23 1.74 8.34
N TYR A 256 -2.48 1.50 8.75
CA TYR A 256 -3.27 0.40 8.22
C TYR A 256 -3.74 0.73 6.81
N LEU A 257 -4.41 1.86 6.64
CA LEU A 257 -4.87 2.35 5.34
C LEU A 257 -3.68 2.64 4.40
N THR A 258 -2.61 3.25 4.92
CA THR A 258 -1.39 3.53 4.16
C THR A 258 -0.75 2.27 3.60
N ARG A 259 -0.64 1.20 4.40
CA ARG A 259 -0.11 -0.09 3.93
C ARG A 259 -0.93 -0.66 2.79
N CYS A 260 -2.26 -0.58 2.86
CA CYS A 260 -3.13 -1.03 1.78
C CYS A 260 -2.87 -0.24 0.49
N TYR A 261 -2.77 1.08 0.59
CA TYR A 261 -2.57 1.95 -0.58
C TYR A 261 -1.20 1.72 -1.21
N LEU A 262 -0.13 1.69 -0.42
CA LEU A 262 1.21 1.40 -0.89
C LEU A 262 1.30 0.01 -1.52
N SER A 263 0.77 -1.02 -0.85
CA SER A 263 0.81 -2.39 -1.39
C SER A 263 0.09 -2.48 -2.73
N GLN A 264 -1.05 -1.81 -2.89
CA GLN A 264 -1.76 -1.76 -4.16
C GLN A 264 -0.97 -0.97 -5.23
N SER A 265 -0.43 0.21 -4.90
CA SER A 265 0.33 1.04 -5.84
C SER A 265 1.61 0.36 -6.32
N PHE A 266 2.26 -0.45 -5.48
CA PHE A 266 3.42 -1.28 -5.84
C PHE A 266 3.04 -2.62 -6.50
N GLY A 267 1.75 -2.94 -6.66
CA GLY A 267 1.30 -4.22 -7.24
C GLY A 267 1.61 -5.44 -6.36
N LEU A 268 1.72 -5.25 -5.04
CA LEU A 268 2.03 -6.29 -4.06
C LEU A 268 0.79 -6.88 -3.37
N LEU A 269 -0.40 -6.37 -3.67
CA LEU A 269 -1.64 -6.87 -3.09
C LEU A 269 -2.01 -8.22 -3.73
N THR A 270 -2.14 -9.27 -2.92
CA THR A 270 -2.45 -10.63 -3.39
C THR A 270 -3.88 -11.09 -3.08
N GLY A 271 -4.65 -10.30 -2.33
CA GLY A 271 -6.06 -10.59 -2.03
C GLY A 271 -6.99 -10.24 -3.19
N SER A 272 -8.21 -10.77 -3.20
CA SER A 272 -9.23 -10.35 -4.16
C SER A 272 -9.64 -8.90 -3.87
N VAL A 273 -9.43 -8.04 -4.88
CA VAL A 273 -9.82 -6.62 -4.90
C VAL A 273 -11.23 -6.46 -5.45
N VAL A 274 -11.62 -7.33 -6.39
CA VAL A 274 -12.96 -7.37 -6.97
C VAL A 274 -13.57 -8.73 -6.69
N ARG A 275 -14.80 -8.76 -6.18
CA ARG A 275 -15.65 -9.94 -6.17
C ARG A 275 -16.80 -9.72 -7.15
N TRP A 276 -16.88 -10.58 -8.16
CA TRP A 276 -17.87 -10.53 -9.21
C TRP A 276 -18.89 -11.65 -9.04
N TYR A 277 -20.09 -11.28 -8.61
CA TYR A 277 -21.24 -12.16 -8.52
C TYR A 277 -21.91 -12.27 -9.88
N VAL A 278 -22.01 -13.49 -10.39
CA VAL A 278 -22.73 -13.80 -11.63
C VAL A 278 -23.92 -14.69 -11.31
N GLU A 279 -24.97 -14.58 -12.13
CA GLU A 279 -26.20 -15.29 -11.88
C GLU A 279 -26.06 -16.81 -12.09
N GLY A 280 -25.37 -17.25 -13.14
CA GLY A 280 -25.22 -18.66 -13.46
C GLY A 280 -23.95 -19.05 -14.20
N ALA A 281 -23.93 -20.32 -14.62
CA ALA A 281 -22.76 -20.95 -15.21
C ALA A 281 -22.33 -20.33 -16.55
N THR A 282 -23.26 -19.93 -17.42
CA THR A 282 -22.92 -19.33 -18.72
C THR A 282 -22.02 -18.11 -18.56
N GLU A 283 -22.40 -17.17 -17.70
CA GLU A 283 -21.61 -15.95 -17.43
C GLU A 283 -20.29 -16.28 -16.71
N LEU A 284 -20.31 -17.22 -15.77
CA LEU A 284 -19.11 -17.69 -15.08
C LEU A 284 -18.05 -18.17 -16.08
N TYR A 285 -18.45 -19.03 -17.02
CA TYR A 285 -17.53 -19.59 -18.00
C TYR A 285 -17.14 -18.55 -19.06
N ALA A 286 -18.06 -17.68 -19.48
CA ALA A 286 -17.71 -16.56 -20.37
C ALA A 286 -16.61 -15.68 -19.76
N ILE A 287 -16.70 -15.33 -18.46
CA ILE A 287 -15.65 -14.57 -17.77
C ILE A 287 -14.34 -15.36 -17.71
N ARG A 288 -14.40 -16.67 -17.41
CA ARG A 288 -13.20 -17.51 -17.34
C ARG A 288 -12.54 -17.72 -18.70
N THR A 289 -13.27 -17.64 -19.80
CA THR A 289 -12.70 -17.68 -21.15
C THR A 289 -11.95 -16.40 -21.44
N MET A 290 -12.56 -15.25 -21.17
CA MET A 290 -11.95 -13.93 -21.39
C MET A 290 -10.79 -13.65 -20.42
N ILE A 291 -10.88 -14.21 -19.21
CA ILE A 291 -9.88 -14.08 -18.15
C ILE A 291 -9.61 -15.49 -17.59
N PRO A 292 -8.66 -16.26 -18.18
CA PRO A 292 -8.37 -17.64 -17.79
C PRO A 292 -7.99 -17.86 -16.32
N SER A 293 -7.49 -16.83 -15.64
CA SER A 293 -7.07 -16.91 -14.24
C SER A 293 -7.41 -15.60 -13.53
N PRO A 294 -8.70 -15.32 -13.26
CA PRO A 294 -9.14 -14.04 -12.71
C PRO A 294 -8.51 -13.76 -11.33
N GLU A 295 -8.20 -14.81 -10.57
CA GLU A 295 -7.52 -14.69 -9.28
C GLU A 295 -6.11 -14.10 -9.40
N ARG A 296 -5.41 -14.31 -10.52
CA ARG A 296 -4.10 -13.68 -10.80
C ARG A 296 -4.22 -12.18 -11.06
N LEU A 297 -5.41 -11.71 -11.38
CA LEU A 297 -5.77 -10.29 -11.50
C LEU A 297 -6.48 -9.75 -10.26
N ASN A 298 -6.46 -10.48 -9.13
CA ASN A 298 -7.18 -10.10 -7.91
C ASN A 298 -8.71 -10.03 -8.09
N ILE A 299 -9.27 -10.78 -9.04
CA ILE A 299 -10.72 -10.87 -9.29
C ILE A 299 -11.21 -12.25 -8.83
N GLU A 300 -12.21 -12.27 -7.94
CA GLU A 300 -12.89 -13.49 -7.49
C GLU A 300 -14.26 -13.55 -8.17
N VAL A 301 -14.53 -14.58 -8.96
CA VAL A 301 -15.84 -14.75 -9.62
C VAL A 301 -16.67 -15.78 -8.84
N VAL A 302 -17.90 -15.41 -8.49
CA VAL A 302 -18.81 -16.19 -7.64
C VAL A 302 -20.09 -16.48 -8.42
N ASP A 303 -20.32 -17.76 -8.73
CA ASP A 303 -21.60 -18.24 -9.28
C ASP A 303 -22.65 -18.32 -8.16
N LEU A 304 -23.68 -17.48 -8.26
CA LEU A 304 -24.76 -17.44 -7.28
C LEU A 304 -25.60 -18.72 -7.32
N LYS A 305 -26.04 -19.18 -8.51
CA LYS A 305 -26.87 -20.40 -8.66
C LYS A 305 -26.12 -21.68 -8.29
N GLY A 306 -24.86 -21.81 -8.70
CA GLY A 306 -24.04 -23.00 -8.44
C GLY A 306 -23.76 -23.23 -6.95
N ASN A 307 -23.46 -22.16 -6.21
CA ASN A 307 -23.15 -22.20 -4.77
C ASN A 307 -24.37 -22.49 -3.86
N LEU A 308 -25.57 -22.66 -4.43
CA LEU A 308 -26.82 -22.93 -3.68
C LEU A 308 -27.28 -24.37 -3.82
N LYS A 309 -26.87 -25.10 -4.87
CA LYS A 309 -27.17 -26.54 -4.95
C LYS A 309 -26.52 -27.32 -3.79
N SER A 310 -25.47 -26.75 -3.17
CA SER A 310 -24.79 -27.30 -2.00
C SER A 310 -25.36 -26.84 -0.64
N ASP A 311 -26.01 -25.68 -0.56
CA ASP A 311 -26.47 -25.07 0.70
C ASP A 311 -27.96 -24.71 0.64
N LYS A 312 -28.78 -25.18 1.59
CA LYS A 312 -30.23 -24.89 1.71
C LYS A 312 -30.59 -23.40 1.99
N GLN A 313 -29.68 -22.46 1.78
CA GLN A 313 -29.88 -21.04 2.07
C GLN A 313 -30.48 -20.28 0.87
N ASN A 314 -31.16 -19.15 1.14
CA ASN A 314 -31.74 -18.27 0.13
C ASN A 314 -30.64 -17.38 -0.52
N ILE A 315 -30.61 -17.28 -1.85
CA ILE A 315 -29.69 -16.46 -2.66
C ILE A 315 -29.54 -15.05 -2.09
N ALA A 316 -30.67 -14.45 -1.73
CA ALA A 316 -30.73 -13.09 -1.21
C ALA A 316 -29.97 -12.91 0.11
N MET A 317 -30.02 -13.93 0.98
CA MET A 317 -29.33 -13.90 2.27
C MET A 317 -27.83 -14.08 2.09
N LYS A 318 -27.42 -15.05 1.24
CA LYS A 318 -26.01 -15.29 0.93
C LYS A 318 -25.36 -14.09 0.25
N LEU A 319 -26.02 -13.48 -0.73
CA LEU A 319 -25.54 -12.25 -1.38
C LEU A 319 -25.37 -11.12 -0.36
N LYS A 320 -26.35 -10.90 0.52
CA LYS A 320 -26.26 -9.88 1.57
C LYS A 320 -25.05 -10.09 2.48
N ASP A 321 -24.81 -11.31 2.93
CA ASP A 321 -23.68 -11.63 3.82
C ASP A 321 -22.35 -11.42 3.10
N CYS A 322 -22.25 -11.85 1.85
CA CYS A 322 -21.05 -11.63 1.04
C CYS A 322 -20.79 -10.13 0.77
N LEU A 323 -21.80 -9.34 0.43
CA LEU A 323 -21.65 -7.88 0.24
C LEU A 323 -21.25 -7.16 1.54
N THR A 324 -21.75 -7.64 2.68
CA THR A 324 -21.35 -7.11 4.00
C THR A 324 -19.87 -7.42 4.27
N ALA A 325 -19.42 -8.64 3.92
CA ALA A 325 -18.01 -9.00 4.01
C ALA A 325 -17.13 -8.20 3.03
N ASP A 326 -17.61 -7.93 1.81
CA ASP A 326 -16.89 -7.12 0.83
C ASP A 326 -16.64 -5.71 1.35
N ILE A 327 -17.63 -5.06 1.99
CA ILE A 327 -17.44 -3.76 2.63
C ILE A 327 -16.37 -3.83 3.72
N ALA A 328 -16.46 -4.82 4.61
CA ALA A 328 -15.51 -4.98 5.71
C ALA A 328 -14.07 -5.20 5.20
N GLN A 329 -13.94 -5.85 4.05
CA GLN A 329 -12.65 -6.13 3.40
C GLN A 329 -12.23 -5.07 2.38
N ARG A 330 -13.00 -3.99 2.21
CA ARG A 330 -12.75 -2.92 1.23
C ARG A 330 -12.58 -3.45 -0.20
N ARG A 331 -13.45 -4.41 -0.55
CA ARG A 331 -13.49 -5.06 -1.84
C ARG A 331 -14.58 -4.47 -2.71
N PHE A 332 -14.32 -4.31 -4.00
CA PHE A 332 -15.35 -3.94 -4.96
C PHE A 332 -16.29 -5.11 -5.22
N SER A 333 -17.59 -4.83 -5.15
CA SER A 333 -18.64 -5.78 -5.50
C SER A 333 -19.14 -5.50 -6.91
N PHE A 334 -18.96 -6.47 -7.80
CA PHE A 334 -19.47 -6.47 -9.16
C PHE A 334 -20.65 -7.43 -9.24
N ILE A 335 -21.79 -7.01 -9.78
CA ILE A 335 -22.99 -7.86 -9.85
C ILE A 335 -23.49 -7.89 -11.29
N SER A 336 -23.59 -9.10 -11.85
CA SER A 336 -24.19 -9.41 -13.14
C SER A 336 -25.42 -10.27 -12.92
N PHE A 337 -26.57 -9.87 -13.46
CA PHE A 337 -27.81 -10.62 -13.32
C PHE A 337 -28.81 -10.29 -14.45
N ASP A 338 -29.75 -11.20 -14.67
CA ASP A 338 -30.82 -11.06 -15.64
C ASP A 338 -32.05 -10.38 -15.01
N THR A 339 -32.81 -9.64 -15.82
CA THR A 339 -33.97 -8.87 -15.34
C THR A 339 -35.29 -9.62 -15.41
N ASP A 340 -35.29 -10.83 -15.98
CA ASP A 340 -36.45 -11.70 -16.15
C ASP A 340 -37.11 -12.13 -14.82
N VAL A 341 -36.33 -12.25 -13.75
CA VAL A 341 -36.82 -12.56 -12.40
C VAL A 341 -36.94 -11.28 -11.56
N SER A 342 -38.16 -10.74 -11.46
CA SER A 342 -38.46 -9.51 -10.70
C SER A 342 -38.01 -9.54 -9.23
N GLN A 343 -37.94 -10.74 -8.60
CA GLN A 343 -37.45 -10.90 -7.24
C GLN A 343 -35.93 -10.63 -7.12
N ASN A 344 -35.14 -10.99 -8.14
CA ASN A 344 -33.69 -10.71 -8.19
C ASN A 344 -33.46 -9.20 -8.28
N VAL A 345 -34.17 -8.54 -9.20
CA VAL A 345 -34.17 -7.07 -9.36
C VAL A 345 -34.47 -6.39 -8.03
N LYS A 346 -35.58 -6.75 -7.36
CA LYS A 346 -35.96 -6.17 -6.06
C LYS A 346 -34.89 -6.36 -4.99
N THR A 347 -34.31 -7.56 -4.94
CA THR A 347 -33.27 -7.90 -3.94
C THR A 347 -32.02 -7.05 -4.13
N ILE A 348 -31.54 -6.91 -5.38
CA ILE A 348 -30.33 -6.15 -5.70
C ILE A 348 -30.56 -4.65 -5.46
N ARG A 349 -31.71 -4.10 -5.89
CA ARG A 349 -32.10 -2.71 -5.56
C ARG A 349 -32.05 -2.44 -4.07
N GLN A 350 -32.56 -3.37 -3.26
CA GLN A 350 -32.52 -3.24 -1.80
C GLN A 350 -31.08 -3.22 -1.26
N GLN A 351 -30.17 -4.03 -1.79
CA GLN A 351 -28.77 -4.01 -1.36
C GLN A 351 -28.08 -2.70 -1.72
N ILE A 352 -28.34 -2.17 -2.92
CA ILE A 352 -27.83 -0.88 -3.40
C ILE A 352 -28.36 0.26 -2.52
N ALA A 353 -29.67 0.33 -2.30
CA ALA A 353 -30.31 1.34 -1.47
C ALA A 353 -29.82 1.33 -0.02
N GLN A 354 -29.38 0.17 0.47
CA GLN A 354 -28.78 0.01 1.80
C GLN A 354 -27.25 0.27 1.82
N GLY A 355 -26.69 0.80 0.72
CA GLY A 355 -25.28 1.16 0.60
C GLY A 355 -24.33 -0.04 0.67
N ARG A 356 -24.82 -1.25 0.36
CA ARG A 356 -24.01 -2.48 0.46
C ARG A 356 -23.15 -2.76 -0.77
N VAL A 357 -23.39 -2.04 -1.87
CA VAL A 357 -22.67 -2.23 -3.13
C VAL A 357 -21.73 -1.05 -3.35
N CYS A 358 -20.43 -1.33 -3.43
CA CYS A 358 -19.41 -0.40 -3.89
C CYS A 358 -18.69 -1.06 -5.07
N GLY A 359 -18.91 -0.59 -6.29
CA GLY A 359 -18.38 -1.26 -7.48
C GLY A 359 -19.26 -1.02 -8.71
N TYR A 360 -19.72 -2.10 -9.35
CA TYR A 360 -20.42 -2.04 -10.62
C TYR A 360 -21.60 -3.02 -10.65
N VAL A 361 -22.72 -2.63 -11.24
CA VAL A 361 -23.89 -3.49 -11.38
C VAL A 361 -24.33 -3.46 -12.84
N THR A 362 -24.57 -4.63 -13.41
CA THR A 362 -25.18 -4.78 -14.73
C THR A 362 -26.41 -5.65 -14.63
N ALA A 363 -27.53 -5.05 -15.04
CA ALA A 363 -28.79 -5.73 -15.21
C ALA A 363 -28.97 -6.00 -16.71
N HIS A 364 -28.99 -7.26 -17.11
CA HIS A 364 -29.18 -7.65 -18.49
C HIS A 364 -30.67 -7.67 -18.84
N GLU A 365 -31.04 -6.99 -19.91
CA GLU A 365 -32.42 -6.91 -20.38
C GLU A 365 -32.52 -7.46 -21.82
N PRO A 366 -33.32 -8.52 -22.05
CA PRO A 366 -34.02 -9.34 -21.05
C PRO A 366 -33.09 -10.26 -20.24
N ASP A 367 -32.01 -10.74 -20.84
CA ASP A 367 -31.02 -11.65 -20.24
C ASP A 367 -29.62 -11.46 -20.86
N PHE A 368 -28.62 -12.16 -20.30
CA PHE A 368 -27.22 -12.08 -20.73
C PHE A 368 -27.05 -12.24 -22.25
N GLU A 369 -27.71 -13.22 -22.86
CA GLU A 369 -27.64 -13.48 -24.29
C GLU A 369 -28.18 -12.28 -25.09
N PHE A 370 -29.43 -11.87 -24.89
CA PHE A 370 -30.05 -10.85 -25.74
C PHE A 370 -29.58 -9.41 -25.42
N ALA A 371 -29.04 -9.19 -24.22
CA ALA A 371 -28.37 -7.94 -23.90
C ALA A 371 -27.06 -7.77 -24.70
N ASN A 372 -26.35 -8.88 -24.98
CA ASN A 372 -25.05 -8.85 -25.62
C ASN A 372 -25.09 -9.14 -27.12
N PHE A 373 -26.01 -9.98 -27.57
CA PHE A 373 -26.06 -10.52 -28.92
C PHE A 373 -27.41 -10.27 -29.58
N ASP A 374 -27.43 -10.15 -30.90
CA ASP A 374 -28.68 -10.29 -31.65
C ASP A 374 -28.95 -11.76 -32.01
N ILE A 375 -30.14 -12.03 -32.52
CA ILE A 375 -30.56 -13.38 -32.84
C ILE A 375 -29.69 -14.04 -33.92
N GLN A 376 -29.20 -13.27 -34.90
CA GLN A 376 -28.36 -13.80 -35.98
C GLN A 376 -26.98 -14.18 -35.45
N GLU A 377 -26.42 -13.35 -34.56
CA GLU A 377 -25.17 -13.65 -33.87
C GLU A 377 -25.31 -14.92 -33.01
N LEU A 378 -26.41 -15.07 -32.25
CA LEU A 378 -26.64 -16.27 -31.45
C LEU A 378 -26.76 -17.54 -32.31
N VAL A 379 -27.45 -17.46 -33.47
CA VAL A 379 -27.54 -18.56 -34.44
C VAL A 379 -26.18 -18.89 -35.04
N GLU A 380 -25.37 -17.88 -35.38
CA GLU A 380 -24.01 -18.06 -35.89
C GLU A 380 -23.14 -18.82 -34.87
N ILE A 381 -23.13 -18.38 -33.62
CA ILE A 381 -22.35 -19.00 -32.54
C ILE A 381 -22.81 -20.44 -32.30
N ALA A 382 -24.11 -20.68 -32.22
CA ALA A 382 -24.67 -22.02 -32.04
C ALA A 382 -24.35 -22.95 -33.23
N SER A 383 -24.39 -22.41 -34.45
CA SER A 383 -24.05 -23.15 -35.68
C SER A 383 -22.58 -23.53 -35.75
N GLU A 384 -21.68 -22.63 -35.36
CA GLU A 384 -20.24 -22.91 -35.28
C GLU A 384 -19.95 -23.97 -34.22
N LEU A 385 -20.67 -23.92 -33.10
CA LEU A 385 -20.54 -24.93 -32.05
C LEU A 385 -20.96 -26.33 -32.53
N ASP A 386 -22.10 -26.43 -33.22
CA ASP A 386 -22.56 -27.68 -33.83
C ASP A 386 -21.56 -28.20 -34.86
N ARG A 387 -21.05 -27.32 -35.72
CA ARG A 387 -20.03 -27.64 -36.74
C ARG A 387 -18.75 -28.19 -36.10
N THR A 388 -18.25 -27.55 -35.04
CA THR A 388 -17.06 -27.98 -34.30
C THR A 388 -17.25 -29.37 -33.66
N ARG A 389 -18.49 -29.73 -33.36
CA ARG A 389 -18.87 -31.05 -32.81
C ARG A 389 -19.26 -32.08 -33.89
N GLY A 390 -19.15 -31.73 -35.17
CA GLY A 390 -19.43 -32.62 -36.30
C GLY A 390 -20.91 -32.78 -36.63
N TYR A 391 -21.78 -31.89 -36.13
CA TYR A 391 -23.19 -31.82 -36.51
C TYR A 391 -23.39 -30.85 -37.69
N ASP A 392 -24.40 -31.12 -38.51
CA ASP A 392 -24.76 -30.23 -39.62
C ASP A 392 -25.61 -29.05 -39.11
N PRO A 393 -25.15 -27.79 -39.23
CA PRO A 393 -25.87 -26.63 -38.73
C PRO A 393 -26.99 -26.14 -39.66
N ALA A 394 -27.19 -26.76 -40.83
CA ALA A 394 -28.19 -26.30 -41.81
C ALA A 394 -29.59 -26.10 -41.20
N THR A 395 -30.01 -26.99 -40.30
CA THR A 395 -31.32 -26.92 -39.63
C THR A 395 -31.47 -25.75 -38.66
N LEU A 396 -30.37 -25.17 -38.18
CA LEU A 396 -30.37 -23.95 -37.35
C LEU A 396 -30.39 -22.70 -38.22
N ILE A 397 -29.63 -22.69 -39.31
CA ILE A 397 -29.50 -21.54 -40.23
C ILE A 397 -30.80 -21.31 -41.01
N GLU A 398 -31.46 -22.38 -41.44
CA GLU A 398 -32.70 -22.31 -42.23
C GLU A 398 -33.96 -22.13 -41.37
N ALA A 399 -33.85 -22.19 -40.04
CA ALA A 399 -34.98 -22.04 -39.14
C ALA A 399 -35.47 -20.59 -39.03
N ASP A 400 -36.77 -20.43 -38.76
CA ASP A 400 -37.35 -19.13 -38.42
C ASP A 400 -37.16 -18.85 -36.92
N TRP A 401 -36.53 -17.71 -36.62
CA TRP A 401 -36.22 -17.25 -35.26
C TRP A 401 -37.00 -16.00 -34.84
N SER A 402 -37.96 -15.54 -35.66
CA SER A 402 -38.66 -14.27 -35.46
C SER A 402 -39.46 -14.16 -34.17
N GLU A 403 -39.90 -15.29 -33.59
CA GLU A 403 -40.66 -15.35 -32.34
C GLU A 403 -39.78 -15.45 -31.08
N VAL A 404 -38.46 -15.54 -31.22
CA VAL A 404 -37.54 -15.67 -30.07
C VAL A 404 -37.16 -14.31 -29.52
N SER A 405 -37.46 -14.11 -28.24
CA SER A 405 -37.24 -12.85 -27.54
C SER A 405 -36.25 -12.94 -26.37
N ASN A 406 -35.88 -14.15 -25.95
CA ASN A 406 -34.97 -14.38 -24.83
C ASN A 406 -34.18 -15.70 -24.98
N GLY A 407 -33.13 -15.86 -24.18
CA GLY A 407 -32.22 -17.00 -24.17
C GLY A 407 -32.90 -18.31 -23.82
N LYS A 408 -33.96 -18.31 -23.00
CA LYS A 408 -34.74 -19.52 -22.69
C LYS A 408 -35.51 -20.02 -23.91
N GLU A 409 -36.17 -19.13 -24.64
CA GLU A 409 -36.85 -19.44 -25.91
C GLU A 409 -35.84 -19.90 -26.97
N PHE A 410 -34.70 -19.21 -27.07
CA PHE A 410 -33.60 -19.60 -27.96
C PHE A 410 -33.12 -21.02 -27.68
N GLU A 411 -32.86 -21.35 -26.41
CA GLU A 411 -32.43 -22.68 -25.98
C GLU A 411 -33.48 -23.76 -26.29
N GLN A 412 -34.77 -23.46 -26.08
CA GLN A 412 -35.85 -24.39 -26.38
C GLN A 412 -35.94 -24.69 -27.88
N MET A 413 -35.85 -23.66 -28.72
CA MET A 413 -35.82 -23.82 -30.16
C MET A 413 -34.59 -24.58 -30.63
N TYR A 414 -33.40 -24.24 -30.11
CA TYR A 414 -32.17 -24.95 -30.43
C TYR A 414 -32.28 -26.44 -30.11
N LYS A 415 -32.82 -26.85 -28.95
CA LYS A 415 -33.01 -28.27 -28.61
C LYS A 415 -33.86 -29.05 -29.63
N VAL A 416 -34.85 -28.38 -30.22
CA VAL A 416 -35.76 -28.99 -31.20
C VAL A 416 -35.11 -29.06 -32.58
N ARG A 417 -34.33 -28.03 -32.95
CA ARG A 417 -33.81 -27.84 -34.31
C ARG A 417 -32.40 -28.37 -34.52
N SER A 418 -31.55 -28.35 -33.49
CA SER A 418 -30.19 -28.87 -33.57
C SER A 418 -30.20 -30.40 -33.62
N GLN A 419 -29.38 -30.96 -34.51
CA GLN A 419 -29.12 -32.41 -34.56
C GLN A 419 -28.44 -32.92 -33.29
N ARG A 420 -27.81 -32.02 -32.52
CA ARG A 420 -27.20 -32.33 -31.23
C ARG A 420 -28.23 -32.73 -30.18
N GLY A 421 -29.44 -32.16 -30.24
CA GLY A 421 -30.56 -32.50 -29.33
C GLY A 421 -30.30 -32.25 -27.84
N THR A 422 -29.31 -31.44 -27.47
CA THR A 422 -28.97 -31.11 -26.08
C THR A 422 -29.12 -29.62 -25.77
N SER A 423 -29.06 -29.26 -24.49
CA SER A 423 -29.19 -27.88 -24.01
C SER A 423 -27.94 -27.04 -24.31
N LEU A 424 -28.13 -25.83 -24.86
CA LEU A 424 -27.12 -24.78 -24.86
C LEU A 424 -27.08 -24.09 -23.48
N LYS A 425 -26.35 -24.67 -22.53
CA LYS A 425 -26.06 -24.03 -21.23
C LYS A 425 -24.70 -24.43 -20.69
N GLY A 426 -24.21 -23.61 -19.77
CA GLY A 426 -23.01 -23.93 -19.00
C GLY A 426 -21.74 -23.59 -19.75
N ALA A 427 -20.69 -24.38 -19.53
CA ALA A 427 -19.33 -24.04 -19.91
C ALA A 427 -19.16 -23.76 -21.40
N GLU A 428 -19.54 -24.71 -22.22
CA GLU A 428 -19.33 -24.66 -23.66
C GLU A 428 -20.07 -23.50 -24.32
N TRP A 429 -21.29 -23.20 -23.85
CA TRP A 429 -22.04 -22.06 -24.37
C TRP A 429 -21.42 -20.74 -23.93
N GLY A 430 -21.06 -20.60 -22.65
CA GLY A 430 -20.37 -19.41 -22.16
C GLY A 430 -19.03 -19.14 -22.86
N GLU A 431 -18.26 -20.20 -23.11
CA GLU A 431 -17.00 -20.16 -23.86
C GLU A 431 -17.22 -19.65 -25.29
N ALA A 432 -18.18 -20.21 -26.02
CA ALA A 432 -18.48 -19.81 -27.40
C ALA A 432 -18.97 -18.35 -27.49
N LEU A 433 -19.83 -17.93 -26.56
CA LEU A 433 -20.27 -16.53 -26.46
C LEU A 433 -19.08 -15.59 -26.20
N ALA A 434 -18.19 -15.95 -25.29
CA ALA A 434 -17.00 -15.15 -24.98
C ALA A 434 -16.05 -15.03 -26.16
N GLU A 435 -15.75 -16.13 -26.86
CA GLU A 435 -14.91 -16.11 -28.06
C GLU A 435 -15.47 -15.20 -29.16
N TYR A 436 -16.81 -15.17 -29.30
CA TYR A 436 -17.44 -14.25 -30.23
C TYR A 436 -17.27 -12.79 -29.81
N VAL A 437 -17.47 -12.48 -28.53
CA VAL A 437 -17.30 -11.12 -27.99
C VAL A 437 -15.84 -10.67 -28.09
N ASP A 438 -14.86 -11.55 -27.91
CA ASP A 438 -13.44 -11.22 -28.07
C ASP A 438 -13.11 -10.77 -29.50
N ARG A 439 -13.69 -11.45 -30.51
CA ARG A 439 -13.54 -11.06 -31.92
C ARG A 439 -14.34 -9.79 -32.27
N TYR A 440 -15.50 -9.60 -31.65
CA TYR A 440 -16.43 -8.52 -31.97
C TYR A 440 -16.89 -7.78 -30.71
N PRO A 441 -16.01 -7.02 -30.03
CA PRO A 441 -16.34 -6.40 -28.72
C PRO A 441 -17.34 -5.23 -28.81
N VAL A 442 -17.60 -4.73 -30.03
CA VAL A 442 -18.48 -3.58 -30.30
C VAL A 442 -19.63 -4.03 -31.19
N ARG A 443 -20.85 -3.62 -30.84
CA ARG A 443 -22.09 -3.82 -31.62
C ARG A 443 -22.76 -2.47 -31.83
N ASN A 444 -23.11 -2.15 -33.07
CA ASN A 444 -23.77 -0.88 -33.43
C ASN A 444 -23.04 0.39 -32.94
N GLY A 445 -21.70 0.35 -32.91
CA GLY A 445 -20.86 1.46 -32.44
C GLY A 445 -20.73 1.57 -30.92
N GLU A 446 -21.40 0.71 -30.15
CA GLU A 446 -21.30 0.65 -28.70
C GLU A 446 -20.61 -0.64 -28.24
N GLU A 447 -19.82 -0.54 -27.18
CA GLU A 447 -19.19 -1.72 -26.58
C GLU A 447 -20.25 -2.63 -25.94
N ARG A 448 -20.14 -3.95 -26.17
CA ARG A 448 -21.09 -4.91 -25.61
C ARG A 448 -21.11 -4.85 -24.07
N PRO A 449 -22.28 -4.96 -23.42
CA PRO A 449 -22.40 -4.90 -21.96
C PRO A 449 -21.42 -5.82 -21.20
N PHE A 450 -21.20 -7.04 -21.68
CA PHE A 450 -20.28 -8.00 -21.09
C PHE A 450 -18.82 -7.52 -21.14
N PHE A 451 -18.39 -6.99 -22.29
CA PHE A 451 -17.02 -6.48 -22.45
C PHE A 451 -16.79 -5.23 -21.59
N LYS A 452 -17.80 -4.37 -21.46
CA LYS A 452 -17.78 -3.22 -20.55
C LYS A 452 -17.59 -3.63 -19.09
N GLN A 453 -18.27 -4.69 -18.66
CA GLN A 453 -18.11 -5.25 -17.31
C GLN A 453 -16.71 -5.80 -17.07
N LEU A 454 -16.18 -6.59 -18.02
CA LEU A 454 -14.82 -7.13 -17.95
C LEU A 454 -13.79 -6.01 -17.77
N ARG A 455 -13.88 -4.97 -18.62
CA ARG A 455 -12.99 -3.82 -18.56
C ARG A 455 -13.11 -3.07 -17.24
N ALA A 456 -14.32 -2.83 -16.75
CA ALA A 456 -14.55 -2.20 -15.46
C ALA A 456 -13.95 -3.02 -14.30
N ALA A 457 -14.09 -4.36 -14.32
CA ALA A 457 -13.53 -5.22 -13.29
C ALA A 457 -11.98 -5.18 -13.28
N VAL A 458 -11.35 -5.24 -14.45
CA VAL A 458 -9.89 -5.14 -14.58
C VAL A 458 -9.38 -3.76 -14.16
N GLN A 459 -10.09 -2.69 -14.50
CA GLN A 459 -9.72 -1.33 -14.09
C GLN A 459 -9.87 -1.13 -12.58
N ALA A 460 -10.91 -1.69 -11.96
CA ALA A 460 -11.18 -1.55 -10.54
C ALA A 460 -10.02 -2.04 -9.65
N VAL A 461 -9.22 -3.01 -10.12
CA VAL A 461 -8.00 -3.49 -9.42
C VAL A 461 -7.00 -2.35 -9.14
N ARG A 462 -7.01 -1.31 -9.97
CA ARG A 462 -6.11 -0.14 -9.86
C ARG A 462 -6.77 1.05 -9.15
N VAL A 463 -8.07 0.98 -8.89
CA VAL A 463 -8.84 2.05 -8.26
C VAL A 463 -8.78 1.89 -6.73
N LYS A 464 -8.72 3.02 -6.02
CA LYS A 464 -8.77 3.04 -4.56
C LYS A 464 -10.21 2.89 -4.08
N TYR A 465 -10.47 1.95 -3.17
CA TYR A 465 -11.82 1.63 -2.70
C TYR A 465 -12.55 2.83 -2.09
N GLU A 466 -11.84 3.62 -1.29
CA GLU A 466 -12.38 4.78 -0.57
C GLU A 466 -12.73 5.90 -1.53
N LEU A 467 -11.97 6.08 -2.61
CA LEU A 467 -12.31 7.04 -3.66
C LEU A 467 -13.65 6.69 -4.31
N GLN A 468 -13.83 5.44 -4.74
CA GLN A 468 -15.10 4.99 -5.31
C GLN A 468 -16.25 5.14 -4.30
N ARG A 469 -16.03 4.72 -3.05
CA ARG A 469 -17.04 4.75 -2.00
C ARG A 469 -17.46 6.18 -1.64
N ASN A 470 -16.54 7.13 -1.65
CA ASN A 470 -16.79 8.50 -1.24
C ASN A 470 -17.35 9.37 -2.36
N GLU A 471 -16.93 9.14 -3.60
CA GLU A 471 -17.26 10.00 -4.75
C GLU A 471 -18.38 9.44 -5.64
N PHE A 472 -18.66 8.14 -5.58
CA PHE A 472 -19.61 7.48 -6.49
C PHE A 472 -20.64 6.64 -5.74
N ILE A 473 -21.79 6.44 -6.38
CA ILE A 473 -22.87 5.56 -5.92
C ILE A 473 -23.47 4.83 -7.11
N VAL A 474 -23.93 3.59 -6.89
CA VAL A 474 -24.77 2.89 -7.87
C VAL A 474 -26.22 3.33 -7.65
N SER A 475 -26.89 3.80 -8.69
CA SER A 475 -28.31 4.16 -8.61
C SER A 475 -29.18 2.89 -8.50
N PRO A 476 -30.08 2.80 -7.50
CA PRO A 476 -30.97 1.64 -7.37
C PRO A 476 -32.01 1.60 -8.51
N ASP A 477 -32.32 2.72 -9.15
CA ASP A 477 -33.34 2.76 -10.19
C ASP A 477 -32.77 2.32 -11.55
N THR A 478 -31.57 2.81 -11.88
CA THR A 478 -30.94 2.63 -13.19
C THR A 478 -29.81 1.61 -13.22
N PHE A 479 -29.31 1.17 -12.04
CA PHE A 479 -28.10 0.37 -11.86
C PHE A 479 -26.80 1.02 -12.37
N LYS A 480 -26.83 2.29 -12.77
CA LYS A 480 -25.66 3.01 -13.27
C LYS A 480 -24.86 3.61 -12.12
N ASN A 481 -23.54 3.71 -12.30
CA ASN A 481 -22.68 4.49 -11.42
C ASN A 481 -22.88 5.98 -11.68
N GLU A 482 -23.15 6.72 -10.63
CA GLU A 482 -23.38 8.16 -10.60
C GLU A 482 -22.38 8.81 -9.64
N LYS A 483 -21.93 10.02 -9.98
CA LYS A 483 -21.12 10.83 -9.06
C LYS A 483 -22.05 11.39 -7.97
N LYS A 484 -21.63 11.31 -6.72
CA LYS A 484 -22.37 11.82 -5.56
C LYS A 484 -22.49 13.33 -5.54
#